data_AF-A0A5C6NTE0-F1
#
_entry.id   AF-A0A5C6NTE0-F1
#
_cell.length_a   1.000
_cell.length_b   1.000
_cell.length_c   1.000
_cell.angle_alpha   90.00
_cell.angle_beta   90.00
_cell.angle_gamma   90.00
#
_symmetry.space_group_name_H-M   'P 1'
#
loop_
_entity.id
_entity.type
_entity.pdbx_description
1 polymer ?
#
loop_
_entity_poly.entity_id
_entity_poly.type
_entity_poly.pdbx_seq_one_letter_code
_entity_poly.pdbx_strand_id
1 'polypeptide(L)'
;MFWSKTKDVVHAYNDKTKCFVTMEDTLLGSVLNNLIWCGKEGSNETFTTHSDCPKWDACEDNKYNPVRSFWTQGSAKFAEAACGDATVMLNGSIAAPFNDSRSCFRETEVPKLNSTKVRKLTVVLVTAKTPVSTCSNESLKNLTQTLDSNIIYECKEVSETRINECASNNDVSCTNCW
;
A
#
# COMPACT_ATOMS: atom_id res chain seq x y z
N MET A 1 -5.97 4.06 -3.82
CA MET A 1 -4.51 4.27 -3.71
C MET A 1 -3.96 3.17 -2.84
N PHE A 2 -2.97 2.45 -3.36
CA PHE A 2 -2.19 1.46 -2.61
C PHE A 2 -0.91 2.11 -2.06
N TRP A 3 -0.22 1.43 -1.16
CA TRP A 3 1.03 1.94 -0.64
C TRP A 3 1.91 0.82 -0.07
N SER A 4 3.23 1.05 -0.04
CA SER A 4 4.18 0.13 0.59
C SER A 4 5.36 0.92 1.17
N LYS A 5 5.54 0.82 2.50
CA LYS A 5 6.58 1.54 3.27
C LYS A 5 6.48 3.07 3.12
N THR A 6 5.26 3.58 2.93
CA THR A 6 4.91 4.99 2.68
C THR A 6 3.63 5.41 3.41
N LYS A 7 3.23 4.67 4.46
CA LYS A 7 2.00 4.89 5.24
C LYS A 7 1.79 6.36 5.61
N ASP A 8 2.78 6.94 6.28
CA ASP A 8 2.69 8.30 6.83
C ASP A 8 2.57 9.34 5.71
N VAL A 9 3.31 9.18 4.62
CA VAL A 9 3.27 10.07 3.46
C VAL A 9 1.89 10.02 2.78
N VAL A 10 1.36 8.82 2.56
CA VAL A 10 0.08 8.60 1.89
C VAL A 10 -1.08 9.16 2.70
N HIS A 11 -1.12 8.88 4.00
CA HIS A 11 -2.20 9.41 4.84
C HIS A 11 -2.07 10.91 5.05
N ALA A 12 -0.87 11.46 5.24
CA ALA A 12 -0.69 12.91 5.34
C ALA A 12 -1.12 13.64 4.06
N TYR A 13 -0.86 13.05 2.88
CA TYR A 13 -1.34 13.57 1.61
C TYR A 13 -2.86 13.45 1.48
N ASN A 14 -3.42 12.27 1.76
CA ASN A 14 -4.85 12.01 1.55
C ASN A 14 -5.74 12.71 2.58
N ASP A 15 -5.25 12.95 3.80
CA ASP A 15 -6.00 13.63 4.86
C ASP A 15 -6.37 15.06 4.48
N LYS A 16 -5.50 15.74 3.75
CA LYS A 16 -5.69 17.13 3.32
C LYS A 16 -6.41 17.21 1.97
N THR A 17 -6.06 16.32 1.04
CA THR A 17 -6.52 16.43 -0.36
C THR A 17 -7.82 15.67 -0.63
N LYS A 18 -8.10 14.60 0.12
CA LYS A 18 -9.23 13.67 -0.10
C LYS A 18 -9.31 13.13 -1.54
N CYS A 19 -8.15 13.06 -2.20
CA CYS A 19 -8.03 12.69 -3.61
C CYS A 19 -8.20 11.19 -3.87
N PHE A 20 -7.89 10.37 -2.88
CA PHE A 20 -7.85 8.93 -3.03
C PHE A 20 -8.60 8.24 -1.90
N VAL A 21 -8.95 6.98 -2.14
CA VAL A 21 -9.40 6.06 -1.09
C VAL A 21 -8.27 5.07 -0.88
N THR A 22 -7.81 4.92 0.34
CA THR A 22 -6.91 3.85 0.79
C THR A 22 -7.71 2.69 1.39
N MET A 23 -7.08 1.55 1.67
CA MET A 23 -7.77 0.44 2.33
C MET A 23 -8.30 0.92 3.70
N GLU A 24 -7.50 1.70 4.42
CA GLU A 24 -7.80 2.25 5.74
C GLU A 24 -8.99 3.23 5.74
N ASP A 25 -9.34 3.81 4.59
CA ASP A 25 -10.51 4.70 4.43
C ASP A 25 -11.83 3.92 4.24
N THR A 26 -11.76 2.60 4.00
CA THR A 26 -12.95 1.75 3.88
C THR A 26 -13.57 1.47 5.25
N LEU A 27 -14.84 1.05 5.29
CA LEU A 27 -15.52 0.72 6.55
C LEU A 27 -14.75 -0.33 7.37
N LEU A 28 -14.30 -1.41 6.73
CA LEU A 28 -13.57 -2.46 7.43
C LEU A 28 -12.15 -2.02 7.80
N GLY A 29 -11.47 -1.29 6.92
CA GLY A 29 -10.14 -0.77 7.19
C GLY A 29 -10.11 0.23 8.34
N SER A 30 -11.05 1.17 8.36
CA SER A 30 -11.10 2.26 9.35
C SER A 30 -11.33 1.78 10.79
N VAL A 31 -12.20 0.78 10.99
CA VAL A 31 -12.51 0.24 12.32
C VAL A 31 -11.32 -0.48 12.95
N LEU A 32 -10.43 -1.06 12.13
CA LEU A 32 -9.30 -1.88 12.58
C LEU A 32 -7.93 -1.24 12.32
N ASN A 33 -7.89 -0.01 11.79
CA ASN A 33 -6.64 0.70 11.52
C ASN A 33 -5.85 0.96 12.81
N ASN A 34 -4.54 0.69 12.77
CA ASN A 34 -3.62 0.82 13.90
C ASN A 34 -3.95 -0.04 15.14
N LEU A 35 -4.88 -1.00 15.03
CA LEU A 35 -5.19 -1.92 16.12
C LEU A 35 -4.34 -3.19 16.01
N ILE A 36 -4.03 -3.76 17.17
CA ILE A 36 -3.49 -5.12 17.31
C ILE A 36 -4.52 -5.91 18.07
N TRP A 37 -4.78 -7.13 17.63
CA TRP A 37 -5.68 -8.03 18.33
C TRP A 37 -5.29 -9.47 18.08
N CYS A 38 -5.51 -10.34 19.06
CA CYS A 38 -5.47 -11.78 18.89
C CYS A 38 -6.26 -12.48 19.99
N GLY A 39 -6.79 -13.67 19.71
CA GLY A 39 -7.50 -14.47 20.70
C GLY A 39 -6.53 -15.09 21.71
N LYS A 40 -6.95 -15.18 22.97
CA LYS A 40 -6.25 -15.95 24.00
C LYS A 40 -6.66 -17.42 23.93
N GLU A 41 -5.68 -18.31 23.80
CA GLU A 41 -5.96 -19.75 23.78
C GLU A 41 -6.63 -20.21 25.08
N GLY A 42 -7.71 -20.98 24.95
CA GLY A 42 -8.46 -21.51 26.09
C GLY A 42 -9.42 -20.53 26.78
N SER A 43 -9.65 -19.33 26.23
CA SER A 43 -10.66 -18.40 26.73
C SER A 43 -11.36 -17.61 25.61
N ASN A 44 -12.32 -16.76 25.98
CA ASN A 44 -12.98 -15.79 25.09
C ASN A 44 -12.32 -14.39 25.15
N GLU A 45 -11.16 -14.28 25.80
CA GLU A 45 -10.44 -13.02 25.94
C GLU A 45 -9.68 -12.66 24.65
N THR A 46 -9.48 -11.35 24.44
CA THR A 46 -8.69 -10.80 23.33
C THR A 46 -7.52 -10.02 23.90
N PHE A 47 -6.31 -10.34 23.45
CA PHE A 47 -5.15 -9.50 23.70
C PHE A 47 -5.09 -8.38 22.68
N THR A 48 -4.61 -7.21 23.10
CA THR A 48 -4.53 -6.00 22.26
C THR A 48 -3.13 -5.39 22.24
N THR A 49 -2.13 -6.10 22.77
CA THR A 49 -0.75 -5.63 22.86
C THR A 49 0.16 -6.42 21.92
N HIS A 50 1.27 -5.80 21.52
CA HIS A 50 2.29 -6.47 20.71
C HIS A 50 3.06 -7.57 21.45
N SER A 51 3.14 -7.53 22.79
CA SER A 51 3.86 -8.55 23.57
C SER A 51 3.07 -9.87 23.63
N ASP A 52 1.75 -9.76 23.60
CA ASP A 52 0.85 -10.89 23.83
C ASP A 52 0.35 -11.50 22.51
N CYS A 53 0.49 -10.78 21.39
CA CYS A 53 0.09 -11.25 20.08
C CYS A 53 1.26 -11.69 19.20
N PRO A 54 1.04 -12.68 18.31
CA PRO A 54 2.04 -13.09 17.35
C PRO A 54 2.53 -11.89 16.52
N LYS A 55 3.85 -11.81 16.32
CA LYS A 55 4.44 -10.82 15.41
C LYS A 55 3.97 -11.05 13.99
N TRP A 56 4.11 -10.02 13.14
CA TRP A 56 3.75 -10.08 11.72
C TRP A 56 4.43 -11.25 10.98
N ASP A 57 5.64 -11.62 11.41
CA ASP A 57 6.49 -12.67 10.86
C ASP A 57 6.51 -13.99 11.65
N ALA A 58 5.74 -14.08 12.74
CA ALA A 58 5.79 -15.25 13.64
C ALA A 58 5.22 -16.54 13.02
N CYS A 59 4.50 -16.46 11.89
CA CYS A 59 3.81 -17.60 11.30
C CYS A 59 4.05 -17.64 9.79
N GLU A 60 4.61 -18.76 9.30
CA GLU A 60 5.00 -18.94 7.90
C GLU A 60 3.80 -18.94 6.93
N ASP A 61 2.62 -19.33 7.39
CA ASP A 61 1.43 -19.56 6.56
C ASP A 61 0.33 -18.49 6.70
N ASN A 62 0.61 -17.37 7.37
CA ASN A 62 -0.34 -16.29 7.70
C ASN A 62 -1.53 -16.70 8.58
N LYS A 63 -1.70 -17.99 8.86
CA LYS A 63 -2.96 -18.59 9.34
C LYS A 63 -3.21 -18.34 10.83
N TYR A 64 -2.15 -18.01 11.56
CA TYR A 64 -2.19 -17.83 13.01
C TYR A 64 -1.99 -16.38 13.46
N ASN A 65 -1.75 -15.44 12.53
CA ASN A 65 -1.75 -14.01 12.83
C ASN A 65 -3.06 -13.38 12.34
N PRO A 66 -4.03 -13.09 13.24
CA PRO A 66 -5.35 -12.57 12.85
C PRO A 66 -5.28 -11.17 12.23
N VAL A 67 -4.35 -10.32 12.68
CA VAL A 67 -4.13 -8.99 12.08
C VAL A 67 -3.66 -9.14 10.64
N ARG A 68 -2.62 -9.96 10.40
CA ARG A 68 -2.10 -10.23 9.05
C ARG A 68 -3.17 -10.86 8.16
N SER A 69 -3.90 -11.86 8.66
CA SER A 69 -5.00 -12.50 7.95
C SER A 69 -6.10 -11.50 7.53
N PHE A 70 -6.47 -10.58 8.44
CA PHE A 70 -7.44 -9.53 8.15
C PHE A 70 -6.95 -8.60 7.04
N TRP A 71 -5.75 -8.03 7.18
CA TRP A 71 -5.21 -7.09 6.20
C TRP A 71 -4.94 -7.74 4.85
N THR A 72 -4.46 -8.99 4.81
CA THR A 72 -4.32 -9.73 3.55
C THR A 72 -5.66 -9.92 2.85
N GLN A 73 -6.71 -10.38 3.55
CA GLN A 73 -8.03 -10.55 2.91
C GLN A 73 -8.65 -9.21 2.51
N GLY A 74 -8.53 -8.18 3.36
CA GLY A 74 -9.00 -6.84 3.08
C GLY A 74 -8.32 -6.23 1.86
N SER A 75 -6.99 -6.30 1.79
CA SER A 75 -6.18 -5.88 0.64
C SER A 75 -6.58 -6.61 -0.66
N ALA A 76 -6.80 -7.92 -0.60
CA ALA A 76 -7.27 -8.68 -1.77
C ALA A 76 -8.61 -8.15 -2.28
N LYS A 77 -9.58 -7.93 -1.38
CA LYS A 77 -10.91 -7.40 -1.74
C LYS A 77 -10.85 -5.96 -2.22
N PHE A 78 -10.00 -5.14 -1.62
CA PHE A 78 -9.75 -3.77 -2.04
C PHE A 78 -9.19 -3.71 -3.47
N ALA A 79 -8.23 -4.58 -3.79
CA ALA A 79 -7.67 -4.69 -5.15
C ALA A 79 -8.68 -5.24 -6.17
N GLU A 80 -9.47 -6.27 -5.82
CA GLU A 80 -10.54 -6.82 -6.68
C GLU A 80 -11.64 -5.79 -7.01
N ALA A 81 -11.85 -4.84 -6.10
CA ALA A 81 -12.83 -3.75 -6.23
C ALA A 81 -12.28 -2.52 -6.98
N ALA A 82 -10.96 -2.39 -7.15
CA ALA A 82 -10.36 -1.26 -7.84
C ALA A 82 -10.82 -1.18 -9.31
N CYS A 83 -10.97 0.05 -9.81
CA CYS A 83 -11.36 0.33 -11.19
C CYS A 83 -10.78 1.66 -11.68
N GLY A 84 -10.73 1.85 -13.00
CA GLY A 84 -10.18 3.05 -13.61
C GLY A 84 -8.66 3.14 -13.44
N ASP A 85 -8.18 4.29 -12.98
CA ASP A 85 -6.76 4.53 -12.75
C ASP A 85 -6.42 4.31 -11.28
N ALA A 86 -5.58 3.31 -11.03
CA ALA A 86 -5.02 3.04 -9.72
C ALA A 86 -3.67 3.75 -9.55
N THR A 87 -3.40 4.16 -8.32
CA THR A 87 -2.10 4.75 -7.92
C THR A 87 -1.53 3.96 -6.75
N VAL A 88 -0.21 3.74 -6.76
CA VAL A 88 0.54 3.23 -5.61
C VAL A 88 1.67 4.20 -5.24
N MET A 89 1.83 4.51 -3.96
CA MET A 89 3.03 5.20 -3.47
C MET A 89 4.04 4.19 -2.93
N LEU A 90 5.26 4.18 -3.48
CA LEU A 90 6.35 3.30 -3.05
C LEU A 90 7.52 4.11 -2.50
N ASN A 91 8.28 3.52 -1.58
CA ASN A 91 9.42 4.17 -0.96
C ASN A 91 10.66 4.11 -1.87
N GLY A 92 11.08 5.25 -2.43
CA GLY A 92 12.28 5.40 -3.27
C GLY A 92 13.58 5.57 -2.48
N SER A 93 13.50 5.65 -1.15
CA SER A 93 14.66 5.74 -0.23
C SER A 93 15.18 4.37 0.22
N ILE A 94 14.64 3.28 -0.35
CA ILE A 94 15.12 1.90 -0.13
C ILE A 94 15.62 1.28 -1.43
N ALA A 95 16.55 0.33 -1.33
CA ALA A 95 17.24 -0.28 -2.48
C ALA A 95 16.32 -1.08 -3.42
N ALA A 96 15.18 -1.58 -2.93
CA ALA A 96 14.26 -2.40 -3.72
C ALA A 96 12.79 -2.11 -3.31
N PRO A 97 12.16 -1.09 -3.90
CA PRO A 97 10.81 -0.64 -3.53
C PRO A 97 9.71 -1.70 -3.65
N PHE A 98 9.90 -2.73 -4.48
CA PHE A 98 8.93 -3.81 -4.72
C PHE A 98 9.55 -5.22 -4.49
N ASN A 99 10.41 -5.41 -3.48
CA ASN A 99 11.03 -6.72 -3.22
C ASN A 99 10.61 -7.38 -1.89
N ASP A 100 9.69 -6.78 -1.14
CA ASP A 100 9.27 -7.37 0.14
C ASP A 100 8.19 -8.43 -0.07
N SER A 101 8.56 -9.71 0.05
CA SER A 101 7.62 -10.85 -0.06
C SER A 101 6.62 -10.94 1.10
N ARG A 102 6.60 -9.95 2.00
CA ARG A 102 5.58 -9.81 3.05
C ARG A 102 4.70 -8.58 2.83
N SER A 103 4.93 -7.82 1.76
CA SER A 103 4.09 -6.68 1.39
C SER A 103 2.74 -7.17 0.86
N CYS A 104 1.64 -6.69 1.47
CA CYS A 104 0.30 -6.89 0.91
C CYS A 104 0.23 -6.39 -0.54
N PHE A 105 0.86 -5.25 -0.84
CA PHE A 105 0.88 -4.71 -2.20
C PHE A 105 1.47 -5.70 -3.21
N ARG A 106 2.66 -6.24 -2.91
CA ARG A 106 3.34 -7.20 -3.81
C ARG A 106 2.60 -8.52 -3.92
N GLU A 107 2.34 -9.17 -2.79
CA GLU A 107 1.92 -10.58 -2.77
C GLU A 107 0.41 -10.76 -2.92
N THR A 108 -0.37 -9.71 -2.67
CA THR A 108 -1.83 -9.83 -2.57
C THR A 108 -2.54 -8.86 -3.50
N GLU A 109 -2.19 -7.58 -3.51
CA GLU A 109 -2.96 -6.56 -4.23
C GLU A 109 -2.66 -6.61 -5.73
N VAL A 110 -1.37 -6.62 -6.13
CA VAL A 110 -0.99 -6.65 -7.56
C VAL A 110 -1.60 -7.85 -8.30
N PRO A 111 -1.51 -9.11 -7.81
CA PRO A 111 -2.14 -10.25 -8.49
C PRO A 111 -3.67 -10.20 -8.55
N LYS A 112 -4.30 -9.33 -7.76
CA LYS A 112 -5.76 -9.20 -7.65
C LYS A 112 -6.32 -8.01 -8.44
N LEU A 113 -5.46 -7.19 -9.03
CA LEU A 113 -5.90 -6.15 -9.96
C LEU A 113 -6.51 -6.80 -11.21
N ASN A 114 -7.75 -6.42 -11.51
CA ASN A 114 -8.48 -6.97 -12.64
C ASN A 114 -8.34 -6.02 -13.84
N SER A 115 -7.66 -6.45 -14.90
CA SER A 115 -7.44 -5.67 -16.13
C SER A 115 -8.71 -5.28 -16.90
N THR A 116 -9.83 -5.96 -16.67
CA THR A 116 -11.12 -5.56 -17.23
C THR A 116 -11.73 -4.33 -16.54
N LYS A 117 -11.25 -3.99 -15.35
CA LYS A 117 -11.74 -2.86 -14.53
C LYS A 117 -10.67 -1.77 -14.36
N VAL A 118 -9.43 -2.17 -14.15
CA VAL A 118 -8.28 -1.30 -13.93
C VAL A 118 -7.59 -1.05 -15.26
N ARG A 119 -7.56 0.21 -15.69
CA ARG A 119 -6.95 0.65 -16.94
C ARG A 119 -5.46 0.90 -16.77
N LYS A 120 -5.07 1.55 -15.68
CA LYS A 120 -3.70 2.03 -15.46
C LYS A 120 -3.29 1.85 -14.00
N LEU A 121 -2.04 1.51 -13.77
CA LEU A 121 -1.36 1.59 -12.49
C LEU A 121 -0.23 2.62 -12.58
N THR A 122 -0.38 3.75 -11.88
CA THR A 122 0.68 4.75 -11.72
C THR A 122 1.44 4.50 -10.41
N VAL A 123 2.73 4.21 -10.52
CA VAL A 123 3.68 4.17 -9.41
C VAL A 123 4.20 5.58 -9.15
N VAL A 124 3.94 6.10 -7.95
CA VAL A 124 4.59 7.30 -7.44
C VAL A 124 5.72 6.85 -6.51
N LEU A 125 6.95 6.90 -7.01
CA LEU A 125 8.15 6.56 -6.25
C LEU A 125 8.58 7.78 -5.44
N VAL A 126 8.33 7.72 -4.13
CA VAL A 126 8.61 8.83 -3.20
C VAL A 126 10.10 8.86 -2.88
N THR A 127 10.81 9.88 -3.37
CA THR A 127 12.26 10.02 -3.22
C THR A 127 12.63 10.99 -2.09
N ALA A 128 13.69 10.64 -1.35
CA ALA A 128 14.40 11.59 -0.50
C ALA A 128 15.26 12.54 -1.34
N LYS A 129 15.90 13.54 -0.70
CA LYS A 129 16.85 14.47 -1.34
C LYS A 129 17.93 13.75 -2.16
N THR A 130 18.37 12.59 -1.67
CA THR A 130 19.26 11.69 -2.40
C THR A 130 18.49 10.39 -2.65
N PRO A 131 18.00 10.18 -3.89
CA PRO A 131 17.26 8.96 -4.23
C PRO A 131 18.15 7.72 -4.09
N VAL A 132 17.63 6.67 -3.47
CA VAL A 132 18.29 5.35 -3.42
C VAL A 132 17.86 4.49 -4.60
N SER A 133 16.59 4.60 -4.99
CA SER A 133 16.01 3.92 -6.14
C SER A 133 15.34 4.92 -7.09
N THR A 134 15.34 4.55 -8.36
CA THR A 134 14.68 5.25 -9.47
C THR A 134 13.60 4.36 -10.06
N CYS A 135 12.79 4.89 -10.97
CA CYS A 135 11.80 4.11 -11.73
C CYS A 135 12.42 2.99 -12.59
N SER A 136 13.74 3.04 -12.83
CA SER A 136 14.50 2.00 -13.53
C SER A 136 14.96 0.85 -12.64
N ASN A 137 14.65 0.87 -11.33
CA ASN A 137 15.06 -0.15 -10.37
C ASN A 137 14.55 -1.55 -10.74
N GLU A 138 15.37 -2.57 -10.54
CA GLU A 138 15.05 -3.96 -10.93
C GLU A 138 13.77 -4.48 -10.26
N SER A 139 13.51 -4.13 -8.99
CA SER A 139 12.29 -4.56 -8.32
C SER A 139 11.02 -3.98 -8.98
N LEU A 140 11.10 -2.82 -9.63
CA LEU A 140 9.97 -2.25 -10.38
C LEU A 140 9.79 -2.91 -11.74
N LYS A 141 10.83 -3.52 -12.32
CA LYS A 141 10.68 -4.42 -13.47
C LYS A 141 9.98 -5.72 -13.06
N ASN A 142 10.24 -6.23 -11.86
CA ASN A 142 9.49 -7.39 -11.35
C ASN A 142 8.00 -7.06 -11.15
N LEU A 143 7.67 -5.82 -10.78
CA LEU A 143 6.28 -5.35 -10.73
C LEU A 143 5.64 -5.40 -12.12
N THR A 144 6.29 -4.89 -13.15
CA THR A 144 5.73 -4.93 -14.51
C THR A 144 5.57 -6.36 -15.06
N GLN A 145 6.43 -7.29 -14.65
CA GLN A 145 6.30 -8.71 -14.99
C GLN A 145 5.15 -9.40 -14.27
N THR A 146 4.79 -8.96 -13.07
CA THR A 146 3.70 -9.54 -12.27
C THR A 146 2.35 -8.92 -12.61
N LEU A 147 2.34 -7.66 -13.04
CA LEU A 147 1.14 -6.94 -13.43
C LEU A 147 0.57 -7.50 -14.74
N ASP A 148 -0.76 -7.63 -14.81
CA ASP A 148 -1.44 -8.03 -16.06
C ASP A 148 -1.04 -7.07 -17.20
N SER A 149 -0.62 -7.64 -18.34
CA SER A 149 -0.12 -6.90 -19.49
C SER A 149 -1.14 -5.93 -20.12
N ASN A 150 -2.43 -6.09 -19.83
CA ASN A 150 -3.47 -5.19 -20.28
C ASN A 150 -3.62 -3.93 -19.40
N ILE A 151 -2.97 -3.90 -18.23
CA ILE A 151 -2.94 -2.72 -17.35
C ILE A 151 -1.76 -1.84 -17.77
N ILE A 152 -2.04 -0.59 -18.11
CA ILE A 152 -1.00 0.38 -18.45
C ILE A 152 -0.15 0.64 -17.21
N TYR A 153 1.17 0.52 -17.34
CA TYR A 153 2.12 0.85 -16.29
C TYR A 153 2.73 2.23 -16.51
N GLU A 154 2.78 3.04 -15.46
CA GLU A 154 3.47 4.33 -15.45
C GLU A 154 4.24 4.48 -14.13
N CYS A 155 5.45 5.05 -14.16
CA CYS A 155 6.22 5.36 -12.95
C CYS A 155 6.67 6.82 -12.97
N LYS A 156 6.50 7.50 -11.82
CA LYS A 156 6.90 8.89 -11.58
C LYS A 156 7.76 8.96 -10.33
N GLU A 157 8.93 9.58 -10.45
CA GLU A 157 9.78 9.89 -9.30
C GLU A 157 9.38 11.26 -8.74
N VAL A 158 9.01 11.31 -7.47
CA VAL A 158 8.50 12.53 -6.85
C VAL A 158 9.13 12.69 -5.48
N SER A 159 9.71 13.86 -5.23
CA SER A 159 10.31 14.13 -3.93
C SER A 159 9.23 14.20 -2.85
N GLU A 160 9.55 13.71 -1.66
CA GLU A 160 8.65 13.82 -0.50
C GLU A 160 8.28 15.29 -0.22
N THR A 161 9.21 16.22 -0.43
CA THR A 161 8.95 17.67 -0.34
C THR A 161 7.82 18.10 -1.29
N ARG A 162 7.84 17.66 -2.55
CA ARG A 162 6.81 17.99 -3.53
C ARG A 162 5.45 17.42 -3.12
N ILE A 163 5.40 16.20 -2.59
CA ILE A 163 4.16 15.60 -2.09
C ILE A 163 3.60 16.43 -0.93
N ASN A 164 4.45 16.86 0.00
CA ASN A 164 4.05 17.67 1.15
C ASN A 164 3.58 19.08 0.78
N GLU A 165 4.22 19.71 -0.20
CA GLU A 165 3.77 20.98 -0.80
C GLU A 165 2.38 20.82 -1.41
N CYS A 166 2.18 19.76 -2.20
CA CYS A 166 0.91 19.44 -2.81
C CYS A 166 -0.19 19.18 -1.79
N ALA A 167 0.11 18.42 -0.73
CA ALA A 167 -0.83 18.17 0.34
C ALA A 167 -1.28 19.46 1.05
N SER A 168 -0.46 20.51 1.01
CA SER A 168 -0.75 21.78 1.68
C SER A 168 -1.45 22.80 0.76
N ASN A 169 -1.63 22.49 -0.53
CA ASN A 169 -2.24 23.37 -1.51
C ASN A 169 -3.45 22.70 -2.19
N ASN A 170 -4.66 23.01 -1.70
CA ASN A 170 -5.90 22.41 -2.19
C ASN A 170 -6.31 22.85 -3.61
N ASP A 171 -5.63 23.83 -4.21
CA ASP A 171 -5.91 24.29 -5.57
C ASP A 171 -5.19 23.44 -6.65
N VAL A 172 -4.30 22.53 -6.25
CA VAL A 172 -3.61 21.61 -7.16
C VAL A 172 -4.44 20.34 -7.32
N SER A 173 -4.84 20.03 -8.57
CA SER A 173 -5.47 18.75 -8.88
C SER A 173 -4.59 17.59 -8.42
N CYS A 174 -5.23 16.57 -7.84
CA CYS A 174 -4.60 15.38 -7.27
C CYS A 174 -3.47 14.79 -8.12
N THR A 175 -3.72 14.67 -9.44
CA THR A 175 -2.78 14.06 -10.38
C THR A 175 -1.69 15.00 -10.87
N ASN A 176 -1.78 16.31 -10.63
CA ASN A 176 -0.73 17.28 -10.99
C ASN A 176 0.41 17.32 -9.95
N CYS A 177 0.31 16.48 -8.92
CA CYS A 177 1.35 16.30 -7.91
C CYS A 177 2.47 15.36 -8.37
N TRP A 178 2.31 14.69 -9.52
CA TRP A 178 3.28 13.76 -10.11
C TRP A 178 3.16 13.67 -11.64
#